data_AF-H2ZY53-F1
#
_entry.id   AF-H2ZY53-F1
#
_cell.length_a   1.000
_cell.length_b   1.000
_cell.length_c   1.000
_cell.angle_alpha   90.00
_cell.angle_beta   90.00
_cell.angle_gamma   90.00
#
_symmetry.space_group_name_H-M   'P 1'
#
loop_
_entity.id
_entity.type
_entity.pdbx_description
1 polymer ?
#
loop_
_entity_poly.entity_id
_entity_poly.type
_entity_poly.pdbx_seq_one_letter_code
_entity_poly.pdbx_strand_id
1 'polypeptide(L)'
;SIRHVWLKSPPPPLLEVYQMLPLQVPRSVYKTIDGLISTFVWAGRRPLMSREKIQARVQQGGLRVPNFKLYHLAQELSYLFRTAGEEKDDLPPSATLEWCKARVSTCPCQVDNPVIRHARLSWSKAHAICGQSTHLNADSLLWENPAILVQGKPVLWPAWMGKGILRLDDVWGPEGLVSFVSLQEKFALVPSEFLHYLQLKNSVAQRKALTPGVMRVSLINELQRTLKDTRGMVSKVYAFLLCTKSPSWDGTRKVWEGELGFSLLEEEWGEAMASTLSSSTDLRSRLVQFKIVNRIYWTPAKLSAAKLASSDKCWRCGSEKGTLLHMIWGCVELKGFWALICQFLKDLVGLDVGNKPLACVLGVGVRDPKLSKWKAVFLKQALTTAKRIILRHWRQSEAPAYREWFLVMAETAAHERVILKLKNKLDLFEKVW
;
A
#
# COMPACT_ATOMS: atom_id res chain seq x y z
N SER A 1 -10.12 19.77 8.86
CA SER A 1 -10.46 19.06 7.61
C SER A 1 -9.97 17.61 7.54
N ILE A 2 -8.69 17.28 7.81
CA ILE A 2 -8.17 15.87 7.83
C ILE A 2 -8.99 14.89 8.70
N ARG A 3 -9.78 15.41 9.64
CA ARG A 3 -10.70 14.64 10.49
C ARG A 3 -11.67 13.75 9.66
N HIS A 4 -12.16 14.17 8.51
CA HIS A 4 -13.21 13.43 7.78
C HIS A 4 -12.71 12.48 6.68
N VAL A 5 -11.39 12.25 6.59
CA VAL A 5 -10.76 11.66 5.39
C VAL A 5 -10.82 10.11 5.35
N TRP A 6 -11.48 9.46 6.30
CA TRP A 6 -11.62 8.00 6.34
C TRP A 6 -12.75 7.49 5.43
N LEU A 7 -12.70 7.83 4.14
CA LEU A 7 -13.55 7.20 3.13
C LEU A 7 -12.98 5.81 2.83
N LYS A 8 -13.66 4.76 3.33
CA LYS A 8 -13.28 3.36 3.07
C LYS A 8 -13.43 2.96 1.60
N SER A 9 -14.24 3.71 0.84
CA SER A 9 -14.61 3.46 -0.55
C SER A 9 -14.92 4.78 -1.27
N PRO A 10 -14.78 4.86 -2.61
CA PRO A 10 -15.36 5.95 -3.39
C PRO A 10 -16.90 5.98 -3.21
N PRO A 11 -17.55 7.15 -3.35
CA PRO A 11 -18.99 7.26 -3.19
C PRO A 11 -19.74 6.44 -4.27
N PRO A 12 -20.91 5.85 -3.95
CA PRO A 12 -21.65 4.93 -4.83
C PRO A 12 -21.91 5.46 -6.27
N PRO A 13 -22.25 6.74 -6.50
CA PRO A 13 -22.52 7.22 -7.85
C PRO A 13 -21.29 7.20 -8.77
N LEU A 14 -20.09 7.45 -8.24
CA LEU A 14 -18.86 7.33 -9.02
C LEU A 14 -18.53 5.86 -9.31
N LEU A 15 -18.87 4.96 -8.39
CA LEU A 15 -18.66 3.54 -8.56
C LEU A 15 -19.54 2.98 -9.70
N GLU A 16 -20.79 3.42 -9.76
CA GLU A 16 -21.75 3.07 -10.82
C GLU A 16 -21.26 3.57 -12.19
N VAL A 17 -20.77 4.81 -12.28
CA VAL A 17 -20.23 5.35 -13.55
C VAL A 17 -19.01 4.55 -14.03
N TYR A 18 -18.10 4.16 -13.13
CA TYR A 18 -16.96 3.32 -13.50
C TYR A 18 -17.34 1.87 -13.83
N GLN A 19 -18.49 1.39 -13.32
CA GLN A 19 -19.00 0.06 -13.64
C GLN A 19 -19.66 -0.01 -15.01
N MET A 20 -20.19 1.12 -15.51
CA MET A 20 -20.95 1.19 -16.76
C MET A 20 -20.10 1.53 -18.00
N LEU A 21 -18.85 1.95 -17.83
CA LEU A 21 -18.01 2.44 -18.93
C LEU A 21 -16.74 1.60 -19.11
N PRO A 22 -16.74 0.60 -20.01
CA PRO A 22 -15.53 -0.16 -20.37
C PRO A 22 -14.63 0.65 -21.33
N LEU A 23 -14.42 1.93 -21.01
CA LEU A 23 -13.76 2.91 -21.85
C LEU A 23 -12.71 3.68 -21.08
N GLN A 24 -11.76 4.27 -21.82
CA GLN A 24 -10.74 5.10 -21.21
C GLN A 24 -11.33 6.37 -20.61
N VAL A 25 -11.30 6.44 -19.28
CA VAL A 25 -11.52 7.70 -18.55
C VAL A 25 -10.36 8.67 -18.82
N PRO A 26 -10.62 9.90 -19.29
CA PRO A 26 -9.58 10.89 -19.54
C PRO A 26 -8.75 11.22 -18.31
N ARG A 27 -7.44 11.48 -18.50
CA ARG A 27 -6.52 11.83 -17.40
C ARG A 27 -6.92 13.12 -16.67
N SER A 28 -7.61 14.05 -17.34
CA SER A 28 -8.12 15.30 -16.78
C SER A 28 -9.15 15.08 -15.66
N VAL A 29 -10.00 14.05 -15.79
CA VAL A 29 -11.01 13.70 -14.77
C VAL A 29 -10.32 13.29 -13.48
N TYR A 30 -9.34 12.37 -13.55
CA TYR A 30 -8.57 11.96 -12.38
C TYR A 30 -7.81 13.12 -11.74
N LYS A 31 -7.22 14.02 -12.54
CA LYS A 31 -6.55 15.23 -12.01
C LYS A 31 -7.51 16.14 -11.25
N THR A 32 -8.73 16.32 -11.78
CA THR A 32 -9.76 17.15 -11.16
C THR A 32 -10.20 16.55 -9.82
N ILE A 33 -10.52 15.25 -9.79
CA ILE A 33 -10.91 14.53 -8.56
C ILE A 33 -9.78 14.59 -7.53
N ASP A 34 -8.56 14.28 -7.92
CA ASP A 34 -7.40 14.34 -7.02
C ASP A 34 -7.17 15.76 -6.48
N GLY A 35 -7.41 16.80 -7.29
CA GLY A 35 -7.34 18.20 -6.90
C GLY A 35 -8.36 18.56 -5.82
N LEU A 36 -9.62 18.19 -6.04
CA LEU A 36 -10.71 18.41 -5.07
C LEU A 36 -10.42 17.72 -3.73
N ILE A 37 -9.96 16.47 -3.78
CA ILE A 37 -9.60 15.71 -2.58
C ILE A 37 -8.42 16.36 -1.86
N SER A 38 -7.39 16.78 -2.59
CA SER A 38 -6.24 17.47 -2.00
C SER A 38 -6.68 18.75 -1.29
N THR A 39 -7.47 19.59 -1.95
CA THR A 39 -8.03 20.82 -1.36
C THR A 39 -8.86 20.51 -0.11
N PHE A 40 -9.69 19.47 -0.16
CA PHE A 40 -10.49 19.04 0.99
C PHE A 40 -9.62 18.56 2.16
N VAL A 41 -8.70 17.61 1.92
CA VAL A 41 -7.83 17.02 2.94
C VAL A 41 -7.01 18.12 3.64
N TRP A 42 -6.44 19.04 2.87
CA TRP A 42 -5.55 20.08 3.37
C TRP A 42 -6.25 21.40 3.74
N ALA A 43 -7.58 21.48 3.60
CA ALA A 43 -8.35 22.71 3.84
C ALA A 43 -7.81 23.91 3.05
N GLY A 44 -7.45 23.70 1.77
CA GLY A 44 -6.83 24.70 0.91
C GLY A 44 -5.37 25.04 1.22
N ARG A 45 -4.76 24.45 2.25
CA ARG A 45 -3.34 24.67 2.60
C ARG A 45 -2.42 23.83 1.72
N ARG A 46 -1.13 24.20 1.71
CA ARG A 46 -0.08 23.43 1.03
C ARG A 46 -0.02 21.99 1.58
N PRO A 47 -0.03 20.96 0.72
CA PRO A 47 0.15 19.58 1.14
C PRO A 47 1.46 19.36 1.91
N LEU A 48 1.37 18.76 3.11
CA LEU A 48 2.56 18.41 3.91
C LEU A 48 3.12 17.03 3.58
N MET A 49 2.37 16.23 2.83
CA MET A 49 2.76 14.89 2.39
C MET A 49 2.42 14.71 0.91
N SER A 50 3.17 13.84 0.24
CA SER A 50 2.82 13.45 -1.12
C SER A 50 1.48 12.71 -1.13
N ARG A 51 0.75 12.86 -2.24
CA ARG A 51 -0.55 12.21 -2.44
C ARG A 51 -0.44 10.69 -2.35
N GLU A 52 0.63 10.12 -2.91
CA GLU A 52 0.86 8.67 -2.88
C GLU A 52 1.01 8.14 -1.45
N LYS A 53 1.69 8.90 -0.57
CA LYS A 53 1.78 8.54 0.85
C LYS A 53 0.42 8.56 1.53
N ILE A 54 -0.42 9.56 1.27
CA ILE A 54 -1.74 9.65 1.88
C ILE A 54 -2.70 8.56 1.37
N GLN A 55 -2.56 8.17 0.11
CA GLN A 55 -3.34 7.09 -0.50
C GLN A 55 -2.90 5.69 -0.05
N ALA A 56 -1.67 5.54 0.43
CA ALA A 56 -1.15 4.27 0.91
C ALA A 56 -2.00 3.67 2.06
N ARG A 57 -1.83 2.36 2.28
CA ARG A 57 -2.45 1.68 3.41
C ARG A 57 -1.91 2.22 4.74
N VAL A 58 -2.66 2.03 5.81
CA VAL A 58 -2.23 2.55 7.12
C VAL A 58 -1.07 1.76 7.71
N GLN A 59 -1.01 0.46 7.45
CA GLN A 59 0.16 -0.37 7.78
C GLN A 59 1.42 0.13 7.07
N GLN A 60 1.24 0.78 5.92
CA GLN A 60 2.33 1.41 5.20
C GLN A 60 2.50 2.87 5.66
N GLY A 61 1.55 3.54 6.29
CA GLY A 61 1.68 4.93 6.77
C GLY A 61 0.84 5.96 6.06
N GLY A 62 -0.08 5.52 5.22
CA GLY A 62 -1.08 6.41 4.64
C GLY A 62 -2.35 6.56 5.48
N LEU A 63 -3.26 7.37 4.95
CA LEU A 63 -4.59 7.61 5.51
C LEU A 63 -5.69 6.84 4.77
N ARG A 64 -5.31 5.96 3.82
CA ARG A 64 -6.24 5.24 2.92
C ARG A 64 -7.15 6.18 2.13
N VAL A 65 -6.63 7.33 1.70
CA VAL A 65 -7.37 8.15 0.74
C VAL A 65 -7.57 7.34 -0.54
N PRO A 66 -8.78 7.31 -1.11
CA PRO A 66 -9.02 6.55 -2.35
C PRO A 66 -8.12 7.03 -3.49
N ASN A 67 -7.50 6.08 -4.18
CA ASN A 67 -6.85 6.32 -5.46
C ASN A 67 -7.80 5.89 -6.58
N PHE A 68 -8.54 6.85 -7.13
CA PHE A 68 -9.58 6.61 -8.13
C PHE A 68 -9.05 5.94 -9.41
N LYS A 69 -7.81 6.27 -9.81
CA LYS A 69 -7.18 5.66 -10.97
C LYS A 69 -6.89 4.16 -10.77
N LEU A 70 -6.36 3.79 -9.60
CA LEU A 70 -6.13 2.38 -9.26
C LEU A 70 -7.44 1.64 -9.01
N TYR A 71 -8.44 2.33 -8.46
CA TYR A 71 -9.76 1.77 -8.22
C TYR A 71 -10.47 1.42 -9.55
N HIS A 72 -10.46 2.34 -10.52
CA HIS A 72 -10.93 2.07 -11.88
C HIS A 72 -10.18 0.90 -12.51
N LEU A 73 -8.85 0.88 -12.41
CA LEU A 73 -8.06 -0.24 -12.93
C LEU A 73 -8.44 -1.58 -12.27
N ALA A 74 -8.69 -1.59 -10.96
CA ALA A 74 -9.13 -2.78 -10.25
C ALA A 74 -10.51 -3.27 -10.72
N GLN A 75 -11.42 -2.33 -11.03
CA GLN A 75 -12.73 -2.62 -11.60
C GLN A 75 -12.59 -3.31 -12.96
N GLU A 76 -11.79 -2.74 -13.87
CA GLU A 76 -11.51 -3.29 -15.20
C GLU A 76 -10.90 -4.69 -15.12
N LEU A 77 -9.89 -4.89 -14.27
CA LEU A 77 -9.28 -6.21 -14.07
C LEU A 77 -10.29 -7.22 -13.51
N SER A 78 -11.16 -6.80 -12.60
CA SER A 78 -12.19 -7.68 -12.03
C SER A 78 -13.26 -8.07 -13.06
N TYR A 79 -13.48 -7.24 -14.09
CA TYR A 79 -14.30 -7.61 -15.23
C TYR A 79 -13.57 -8.65 -16.08
N LEU A 80 -12.31 -8.40 -16.46
CA LEU A 80 -11.50 -9.33 -17.25
C LEU A 80 -11.31 -10.70 -16.59
N PHE A 81 -11.13 -10.72 -15.27
CA PHE A 81 -10.99 -11.97 -14.50
C PHE A 81 -12.25 -12.84 -14.54
N ARG A 82 -13.42 -12.22 -14.65
CA ARG A 82 -14.70 -12.93 -14.75
C ARG A 82 -14.94 -13.46 -16.16
N THR A 83 -14.69 -12.64 -17.17
CA THR A 83 -14.94 -13.02 -18.58
C THR A 83 -13.96 -14.08 -19.11
N ALA A 84 -12.75 -14.17 -18.56
CA ALA A 84 -11.75 -15.13 -19.02
C ALA A 84 -11.99 -16.59 -18.58
N GLY A 85 -12.93 -16.85 -17.66
CA GLY A 85 -13.16 -18.19 -17.10
C GLY A 85 -14.30 -18.98 -17.73
N GLU A 86 -15.02 -18.42 -18.71
CA GLU A 86 -16.24 -19.02 -19.27
C GLU A 86 -15.99 -19.85 -20.55
N GLU A 87 -14.88 -19.64 -21.27
CA GLU A 87 -14.50 -20.49 -22.41
C GLU A 87 -13.63 -21.67 -21.93
N LYS A 88 -13.91 -22.86 -22.46
CA LYS A 88 -13.47 -24.21 -22.03
C LYS A 88 -11.96 -24.46 -21.97
N ASP A 89 -11.12 -23.48 -22.26
CA ASP A 89 -9.68 -23.63 -22.30
C ASP A 89 -9.08 -22.79 -21.17
N ASP A 90 -8.22 -23.39 -20.33
CA ASP A 90 -7.53 -22.77 -19.18
C ASP A 90 -6.51 -21.68 -19.59
N LEU A 91 -6.88 -20.78 -20.52
CA LEU A 91 -6.06 -19.68 -20.99
C LEU A 91 -6.19 -18.47 -20.06
N PRO A 92 -5.07 -17.77 -19.79
CA PRO A 92 -5.11 -16.53 -19.04
C PRO A 92 -5.90 -15.45 -19.83
N PRO A 93 -6.51 -14.45 -19.17
CA PRO A 93 -7.24 -13.35 -19.80
C PRO A 93 -6.43 -12.62 -20.86
N SER A 94 -5.11 -12.52 -20.67
CA SER A 94 -4.18 -12.01 -21.69
C SER A 94 -4.29 -12.77 -22.99
N ALA A 95 -4.31 -14.09 -22.90
CA ALA A 95 -4.42 -14.99 -24.03
C ALA A 95 -5.84 -15.00 -24.59
N THR A 96 -6.90 -14.91 -23.78
CA THR A 96 -8.29 -14.74 -24.28
C THR A 96 -8.43 -13.41 -25.05
N LEU A 97 -7.86 -12.31 -24.54
CA LEU A 97 -7.85 -10.99 -25.20
C LEU A 97 -7.02 -10.94 -26.50
N GLU A 98 -5.98 -11.77 -26.59
CA GLU A 98 -5.16 -11.97 -27.78
C GLU A 98 -5.85 -12.92 -28.77
N TRP A 99 -6.47 -14.00 -28.31
CA TRP A 99 -7.25 -14.95 -29.12
C TRP A 99 -8.51 -14.31 -29.71
N CYS A 100 -9.22 -13.46 -28.96
CA CYS A 100 -10.34 -12.68 -29.51
C CYS A 100 -9.90 -11.79 -30.68
N LYS A 101 -8.61 -11.43 -30.79
CA LYS A 101 -8.07 -10.69 -31.93
C LYS A 101 -8.04 -11.54 -33.20
N ALA A 102 -7.65 -12.82 -33.07
CA ALA A 102 -7.63 -13.80 -34.16
C ALA A 102 -9.04 -14.20 -34.65
N ARG A 103 -10.07 -14.07 -33.79
CA ARG A 103 -11.48 -14.24 -34.16
C ARG A 103 -12.12 -13.00 -34.78
N VAL A 104 -11.62 -11.80 -34.46
CA VAL A 104 -12.12 -10.54 -35.03
C VAL A 104 -11.47 -10.26 -36.40
N SER A 105 -10.28 -10.80 -36.68
CA SER A 105 -9.62 -10.67 -38.00
C SER A 105 -10.33 -11.40 -39.15
N THR A 106 -11.29 -12.29 -38.87
CA THR A 106 -12.18 -12.88 -39.88
C THR A 106 -13.45 -12.04 -40.13
N CYS A 107 -13.67 -10.96 -39.37
CA CYS A 107 -14.75 -10.01 -39.63
C CYS A 107 -14.27 -8.93 -40.62
N PRO A 108 -15.06 -8.55 -41.64
CA PRO A 108 -14.73 -7.50 -42.61
C PRO A 108 -14.47 -6.12 -42.01
N CYS A 109 -14.76 -5.91 -40.71
CA CYS A 109 -14.50 -4.66 -40.01
C CYS A 109 -13.12 -4.71 -39.31
N GLN A 110 -12.09 -4.16 -39.96
CA GLN A 110 -10.79 -3.81 -39.36
C GLN A 110 -10.92 -2.69 -38.31
N VAL A 111 -11.87 -2.78 -37.39
CA VAL A 111 -12.17 -1.71 -36.44
C VAL A 111 -11.45 -1.99 -35.14
N ASP A 112 -10.51 -1.11 -34.78
CA ASP A 112 -9.89 -1.01 -33.46
C ASP A 112 -10.99 -0.85 -32.41
N ASN A 113 -11.52 -1.97 -31.90
CA ASN A 113 -12.60 -1.96 -30.93
C ASN A 113 -12.11 -1.22 -29.66
N PRO A 114 -12.71 -0.06 -29.32
CA PRO A 114 -12.22 0.78 -28.23
C PRO A 114 -12.25 0.06 -26.88
N VAL A 115 -13.16 -0.90 -26.70
CA VAL A 115 -13.28 -1.72 -25.49
C VAL A 115 -12.13 -2.71 -25.39
N ILE A 116 -11.82 -3.44 -26.47
CA ILE A 116 -10.70 -4.40 -26.49
C ILE A 116 -9.37 -3.67 -26.33
N ARG A 117 -9.21 -2.51 -26.99
CA ARG A 117 -8.04 -1.65 -26.81
C ARG A 117 -7.93 -1.17 -25.36
N HIS A 118 -9.04 -0.77 -24.74
CA HIS A 118 -9.06 -0.36 -23.35
C HIS A 118 -8.62 -1.50 -22.42
N ALA A 119 -9.19 -2.70 -22.59
CA ALA A 119 -8.86 -3.90 -21.83
C ALA A 119 -7.36 -4.23 -21.89
N ARG A 120 -6.76 -4.23 -23.09
CA ARG A 120 -5.31 -4.45 -23.26
C ARG A 120 -4.47 -3.43 -22.52
N LEU A 121 -4.86 -2.15 -22.61
CA LEU A 121 -4.13 -1.08 -21.94
C LEU A 121 -4.28 -1.16 -20.41
N SER A 122 -5.45 -1.59 -19.89
CA SER A 122 -5.65 -1.87 -18.47
C SER A 122 -4.79 -3.05 -18.01
N TRP A 123 -4.76 -4.14 -18.78
CA TRP A 123 -3.91 -5.31 -18.51
C TRP A 123 -2.42 -4.96 -18.47
N SER A 124 -1.95 -4.19 -19.46
CA SER A 124 -0.57 -3.72 -19.53
C SER A 124 -0.20 -2.79 -18.39
N LYS A 125 -1.09 -1.87 -18.00
CA LYS A 125 -0.88 -1.01 -16.83
C LYS A 125 -0.77 -1.83 -15.54
N ALA A 126 -1.54 -2.89 -15.39
CA ALA A 126 -1.47 -3.77 -14.22
C ALA A 126 -0.11 -4.47 -14.11
N HIS A 127 0.39 -5.02 -15.22
CA HIS A 127 1.72 -5.64 -15.28
C HIS A 127 2.84 -4.63 -15.02
N ALA A 128 2.73 -3.43 -15.60
CA ALA A 128 3.69 -2.35 -15.36
C ALA A 128 3.73 -1.91 -13.88
N ILE A 129 2.61 -1.93 -13.16
CA ILE A 129 2.57 -1.68 -11.70
C ILE A 129 3.35 -2.75 -10.94
N CYS A 130 3.28 -4.01 -11.39
CA CYS A 130 4.05 -5.12 -10.82
C CYS A 130 5.53 -5.14 -11.25
N GLY A 131 5.96 -4.24 -12.12
CA GLY A 131 7.30 -4.29 -12.72
C GLY A 131 7.52 -5.52 -13.61
N GLN A 132 6.43 -6.13 -14.11
CA GLN A 132 6.47 -7.32 -14.95
C GLN A 132 6.13 -6.98 -16.41
N SER A 133 6.67 -7.76 -17.35
CA SER A 133 6.26 -7.69 -18.75
C SER A 133 4.90 -8.37 -18.94
N THR A 134 4.07 -7.81 -19.82
CA THR A 134 2.83 -8.46 -20.27
C THR A 134 3.08 -9.69 -21.13
N HIS A 135 4.18 -9.67 -21.88
CA HIS A 135 4.41 -10.61 -22.99
C HIS A 135 5.63 -11.52 -22.77
N LEU A 136 6.40 -11.30 -21.69
CA LEU A 136 7.59 -12.08 -21.35
C LEU A 136 7.47 -12.61 -19.91
N ASN A 137 6.50 -13.50 -19.70
CA ASN A 137 6.27 -14.23 -18.45
C ASN A 137 5.82 -15.67 -18.77
N ALA A 138 5.76 -16.55 -17.77
CA ALA A 138 5.42 -17.96 -17.98
C ALA A 138 4.05 -18.17 -18.64
N ASP A 139 3.08 -17.31 -18.32
CA ASP A 139 1.72 -17.37 -18.85
C ASP A 139 1.55 -16.65 -20.21
N SER A 140 2.62 -16.07 -20.76
CA SER A 140 2.57 -15.36 -22.03
C SER A 140 2.41 -16.35 -23.17
N LEU A 141 1.50 -16.04 -24.11
CA LEU A 141 1.41 -16.81 -25.34
C LEU A 141 2.71 -16.72 -26.12
N LEU A 142 3.12 -17.83 -26.71
CA LEU A 142 4.22 -17.86 -27.67
C LEU A 142 3.80 -17.22 -28.99
N TRP A 143 2.56 -17.49 -29.40
CA TRP A 143 2.01 -17.09 -30.69
C TRP A 143 1.45 -15.67 -30.69
N GLU A 144 1.60 -14.97 -31.81
CA GLU A 144 1.19 -13.56 -32.01
C GLU A 144 1.78 -12.59 -30.96
N ASN A 145 2.84 -13.01 -30.27
CA ASN A 145 3.46 -12.25 -29.20
C ASN A 145 4.27 -11.07 -29.78
N PRO A 146 3.94 -9.80 -29.43
CA PRO A 146 4.65 -8.64 -29.96
C PRO A 146 6.11 -8.54 -29.48
N ALA A 147 6.47 -9.26 -28.42
CA ALA A 147 7.83 -9.35 -27.90
C ALA A 147 8.63 -10.51 -28.54
N ILE A 148 8.02 -11.45 -29.27
CA ILE A 148 8.74 -12.55 -29.93
C ILE A 148 8.55 -12.39 -31.44
N LEU A 149 9.59 -11.89 -32.10
CA LEU A 149 9.52 -11.48 -33.50
C LEU A 149 10.55 -12.23 -34.33
N VAL A 150 10.09 -12.83 -35.42
CA VAL A 150 10.95 -13.42 -36.46
C VAL A 150 10.79 -12.56 -37.71
N GLN A 151 11.90 -12.03 -38.23
CA GLN A 151 11.90 -11.11 -39.37
C GLN A 151 10.95 -9.90 -39.19
N GLY A 152 10.83 -9.40 -37.95
CA GLY A 152 9.99 -8.23 -37.63
C GLY A 152 8.49 -8.53 -37.49
N LYS A 153 8.04 -9.78 -37.62
CA LYS A 153 6.64 -10.18 -37.44
C LYS A 153 6.48 -11.13 -36.23
N PRO A 154 5.35 -11.07 -35.50
CA PRO A 154 5.03 -12.04 -34.47
C PRO A 154 5.00 -13.46 -35.00
N VAL A 155 5.46 -14.42 -34.20
CA VAL A 155 5.54 -15.83 -34.60
C VAL A 155 4.16 -16.47 -34.59
N LEU A 156 3.86 -17.27 -35.61
CA LEU A 156 2.69 -18.14 -35.67
C LEU A 156 3.02 -19.40 -36.48
N TRP A 157 3.17 -20.54 -35.80
CA TRP A 157 3.43 -21.83 -36.45
C TRP A 157 2.30 -22.81 -36.13
N PRO A 158 1.31 -22.98 -37.03
CA PRO A 158 0.16 -23.85 -36.78
C PRO A 158 0.53 -25.29 -36.43
N ALA A 159 1.64 -25.81 -36.98
CA ALA A 159 2.14 -27.15 -36.67
C ALA A 159 2.52 -27.30 -35.18
N TRP A 160 3.18 -26.31 -34.59
CA TRP A 160 3.56 -26.33 -33.17
C TRP A 160 2.35 -26.05 -32.27
N MET A 161 1.49 -25.10 -32.68
CA MET A 161 0.24 -24.79 -31.96
C MET A 161 -0.67 -26.02 -31.88
N GLY A 162 -0.83 -26.77 -32.98
CA GLY A 162 -1.63 -28.00 -33.02
C GLY A 162 -1.04 -29.16 -32.20
N LYS A 163 0.23 -29.07 -31.79
CA LYS A 163 0.90 -30.01 -30.88
C LYS A 163 0.79 -29.61 -29.41
N GLY A 164 0.07 -28.52 -29.10
CA GLY A 164 -0.17 -28.07 -27.73
C GLY A 164 0.91 -27.17 -27.15
N ILE A 165 1.86 -26.68 -27.97
CA ILE A 165 2.80 -25.63 -27.54
C ILE A 165 2.05 -24.31 -27.61
N LEU A 166 1.74 -23.70 -26.47
CA LEU A 166 0.92 -22.48 -26.42
C LEU A 166 1.63 -21.33 -25.71
N ARG A 167 2.38 -21.64 -24.66
CA ARG A 167 2.97 -20.66 -23.73
C ARG A 167 4.47 -20.58 -23.90
N LEU A 168 5.05 -19.48 -23.43
CA LEU A 168 6.50 -19.34 -23.37
C LEU A 168 7.13 -20.34 -22.39
N ASP A 169 6.43 -20.69 -21.31
CA ASP A 169 6.87 -21.71 -20.34
C ASP A 169 6.95 -23.12 -20.95
N ASP A 170 6.18 -23.42 -21.99
CA ASP A 170 6.22 -24.73 -22.65
C ASP A 170 7.57 -25.01 -23.31
N VAL A 171 8.26 -23.95 -23.75
CA VAL A 171 9.54 -23.96 -24.46
C VAL A 171 10.70 -23.46 -23.61
N TRP A 172 10.47 -23.09 -22.34
CA TRP A 172 11.47 -22.55 -21.43
C TRP A 172 11.72 -23.48 -20.23
N GLY A 173 12.97 -23.62 -19.84
CA GLY A 173 13.44 -24.46 -18.74
C GLY A 173 14.37 -23.71 -17.79
N PRO A 174 14.94 -24.40 -16.77
CA PRO A 174 15.80 -23.78 -15.75
C PRO A 174 17.08 -23.17 -16.34
N GLU A 175 17.63 -23.76 -17.40
CA GLU A 175 18.83 -23.28 -18.10
C GLU A 175 18.50 -22.32 -19.26
N GLY A 176 17.24 -21.92 -19.42
CA GLY A 176 16.76 -21.10 -20.54
C GLY A 176 15.96 -21.90 -21.56
N LEU A 177 16.06 -21.57 -22.85
CA LEU A 177 15.29 -22.25 -23.91
C LEU A 177 15.61 -23.76 -23.94
N VAL A 178 14.56 -24.58 -23.90
CA VAL A 178 14.68 -26.04 -23.91
C VAL A 178 15.30 -26.53 -25.23
N SER A 179 16.13 -27.57 -25.18
CA SER A 179 16.76 -28.13 -26.38
C SER A 179 15.72 -28.64 -27.38
N PHE A 180 16.03 -28.60 -28.67
CA PHE A 180 15.12 -29.12 -29.69
C PHE A 180 14.79 -30.59 -29.47
N VAL A 181 15.77 -31.42 -29.08
CA VAL A 181 15.58 -32.85 -28.78
C VAL A 181 14.51 -33.04 -27.70
N SER A 182 14.62 -32.29 -26.60
CA SER A 182 13.64 -32.34 -25.51
C SER A 182 12.25 -31.84 -25.93
N LEU A 183 12.17 -30.86 -26.84
CA LEU A 183 10.88 -30.43 -27.42
C LEU A 183 10.29 -31.49 -28.36
N GLN A 184 11.13 -32.21 -29.12
CA GLN A 184 10.69 -33.34 -29.94
C GLN A 184 10.13 -34.47 -29.08
N GLU A 185 10.79 -34.80 -27.98
CA GLU A 185 10.32 -35.81 -27.02
C GLU A 185 9.00 -35.39 -26.37
N LYS A 186 8.89 -34.12 -25.92
CA LYS A 186 7.73 -33.62 -25.18
C LYS A 186 6.49 -33.38 -26.06
N PHE A 187 6.67 -32.90 -27.29
CA PHE A 187 5.57 -32.47 -28.16
C PHE A 187 5.48 -33.24 -29.50
N ALA A 188 6.29 -34.29 -29.68
CA ALA A 188 6.35 -35.08 -30.92
C ALA A 188 6.56 -34.21 -32.17
N LEU A 189 7.52 -33.29 -32.11
CA LEU A 189 7.92 -32.42 -33.23
C LEU A 189 8.78 -33.19 -34.25
N VAL A 190 8.51 -32.96 -35.53
CA VAL A 190 9.27 -33.59 -36.62
C VAL A 190 10.62 -32.88 -36.83
N PRO A 191 11.68 -33.58 -37.29
CA PRO A 191 13.01 -32.98 -37.47
C PRO A 191 13.05 -31.77 -38.44
N SER A 192 12.12 -31.70 -39.40
CA SER A 192 12.02 -30.57 -40.34
C SER A 192 11.66 -29.24 -39.66
N GLU A 193 11.14 -29.26 -38.43
CA GLU A 193 10.81 -28.08 -37.63
C GLU A 193 12.04 -27.43 -36.96
N PHE A 194 13.23 -27.99 -37.15
CA PHE A 194 14.46 -27.47 -36.53
C PHE A 194 14.75 -26.02 -36.92
N LEU A 195 14.39 -25.61 -38.15
CA LEU A 195 14.56 -24.22 -38.58
C LEU A 195 13.70 -23.24 -37.76
N HIS A 196 12.45 -23.62 -37.46
CA HIS A 196 11.57 -22.83 -36.59
C HIS A 196 12.16 -22.72 -35.19
N TYR A 197 12.71 -23.81 -34.65
CA TYR A 197 13.43 -23.76 -33.38
C TYR A 197 14.60 -22.77 -33.39
N LEU A 198 15.43 -22.75 -34.45
CA LEU A 198 16.53 -21.80 -34.58
C LEU A 198 16.04 -20.34 -34.68
N GLN A 199 14.94 -20.10 -35.39
CA GLN A 199 14.31 -18.78 -35.47
C GLN A 199 13.81 -18.30 -34.10
N LEU A 200 13.14 -19.18 -33.34
CA LEU A 200 12.71 -18.89 -31.98
C LEU A 200 13.90 -18.60 -31.08
N LYS A 201 14.93 -19.45 -31.12
CA LYS A 201 16.16 -19.29 -30.35
C LYS A 201 16.82 -17.95 -30.60
N ASN A 202 16.93 -17.52 -31.86
CA ASN A 202 17.48 -16.21 -32.20
C ASN A 202 16.60 -15.08 -31.66
N SER A 203 15.28 -15.13 -31.89
CA SER A 203 14.35 -14.09 -31.39
C SER A 203 14.43 -13.94 -29.88
N VAL A 204 14.51 -15.04 -29.14
CA VAL A 204 14.53 -15.05 -27.68
C VAL A 204 15.89 -14.59 -27.15
N ALA A 205 17.00 -15.01 -27.76
CA ALA A 205 18.34 -14.58 -27.38
C ALA A 205 18.54 -13.06 -27.46
N GLN A 206 17.79 -12.37 -28.33
CA GLN A 206 17.82 -10.90 -28.44
C GLN A 206 17.10 -10.18 -27.30
N ARG A 207 16.36 -10.89 -26.43
CA ARG A 207 15.57 -10.30 -25.34
C ARG A 207 16.31 -10.37 -24.01
N LYS A 208 16.95 -9.26 -23.63
CA LYS A 208 17.65 -9.11 -22.34
C LYS A 208 16.78 -9.35 -21.09
N ALA A 209 15.45 -9.23 -21.23
CA ALA A 209 14.52 -9.48 -20.13
C ALA A 209 14.31 -10.97 -19.83
N LEU A 210 14.73 -11.87 -20.74
CA LEU A 210 14.72 -13.31 -20.52
C LEU A 210 16.09 -13.73 -20.01
N THR A 211 16.16 -14.01 -18.71
CA THR A 211 17.37 -14.54 -18.05
C THR A 211 17.22 -16.05 -17.87
N PRO A 212 18.32 -16.82 -17.92
CA PRO A 212 18.32 -18.22 -17.49
C PRO A 212 17.70 -18.34 -16.09
N GLY A 213 16.90 -19.38 -15.88
CA GLY A 213 16.08 -19.59 -14.69
C GLY A 213 14.62 -19.86 -15.02
N VAL A 214 13.92 -20.45 -14.06
CA VAL A 214 12.48 -20.74 -14.17
C VAL A 214 11.70 -19.44 -14.39
N MET A 215 10.87 -19.42 -15.44
CA MET A 215 10.04 -18.26 -15.73
C MET A 215 9.07 -18.02 -14.57
N ARG A 216 8.99 -16.77 -14.12
CA ARG A 216 7.99 -16.40 -13.10
C ARG A 216 6.63 -16.22 -13.75
N VAL A 217 5.62 -16.74 -13.08
CA VAL A 217 4.21 -16.50 -13.38
C VAL A 217 3.92 -15.00 -13.16
N SER A 218 3.00 -14.44 -13.95
CA SER A 218 2.56 -13.07 -13.72
C SER A 218 1.80 -12.98 -12.39
N LEU A 219 2.14 -12.00 -11.56
CA LEU A 219 1.45 -11.75 -10.29
C LEU A 219 -0.03 -11.42 -10.53
N ILE A 220 -0.35 -10.83 -11.68
CA ILE A 220 -1.74 -10.52 -12.07
C ILE A 220 -2.50 -11.82 -12.39
N ASN A 221 -1.84 -12.79 -12.99
CA ASN A 221 -2.44 -14.09 -13.31
C ASN A 221 -2.59 -14.96 -12.06
N GLU A 222 -1.60 -14.96 -11.16
CA GLU A 222 -1.73 -15.57 -9.83
C GLU A 222 -2.88 -14.96 -9.03
N LEU A 223 -3.00 -13.63 -9.08
CA LEU A 223 -4.09 -12.90 -8.45
C LEU A 223 -5.44 -13.35 -9.03
N GLN A 224 -5.57 -13.48 -10.35
CA GLN A 224 -6.80 -13.97 -10.95
C GLN A 224 -7.16 -15.37 -10.45
N ARG A 225 -6.21 -16.33 -10.49
CA ARG A 225 -6.44 -17.72 -10.05
C ARG A 225 -6.93 -17.76 -8.60
N THR A 226 -6.35 -16.92 -7.75
CA THR A 226 -6.68 -16.84 -6.32
C THR A 226 -8.03 -16.17 -6.06
N LEU A 227 -8.48 -15.28 -6.96
CA LEU A 227 -9.69 -14.49 -6.78
C LEU A 227 -10.92 -15.06 -7.50
N LYS A 228 -10.78 -16.13 -8.29
CA LYS A 228 -11.88 -16.82 -8.97
C LYS A 228 -13.00 -17.14 -7.95
N ASP A 229 -14.22 -16.69 -8.26
CA ASP A 229 -15.44 -16.87 -7.44
C ASP A 229 -15.44 -16.24 -6.03
N THR A 230 -14.52 -15.32 -5.74
CA THR A 230 -14.50 -14.67 -4.43
C THR A 230 -15.33 -13.38 -4.36
N ARG A 231 -16.10 -13.21 -3.29
CA ARG A 231 -16.77 -11.94 -2.98
C ARG A 231 -15.75 -10.81 -2.78
N GLY A 232 -16.09 -9.62 -3.25
CA GLY A 232 -15.27 -8.42 -3.07
C GLY A 232 -14.01 -8.36 -3.94
N MET A 233 -14.03 -9.00 -5.12
CA MET A 233 -12.91 -9.05 -6.07
C MET A 233 -12.27 -7.68 -6.32
N VAL A 234 -13.08 -6.65 -6.63
CA VAL A 234 -12.59 -5.28 -6.88
C VAL A 234 -11.78 -4.73 -5.71
N SER A 235 -12.28 -4.90 -4.49
CA SER A 235 -11.58 -4.45 -3.28
C SER A 235 -10.27 -5.18 -3.08
N LYS A 236 -10.21 -6.50 -3.36
CA LYS A 236 -8.99 -7.30 -3.25
C LYS A 236 -7.95 -6.93 -4.31
N VAL A 237 -8.37 -6.76 -5.56
CA VAL A 237 -7.51 -6.31 -6.66
C VAL A 237 -6.99 -4.90 -6.39
N TYR A 238 -7.87 -3.98 -5.97
CA TYR A 238 -7.46 -2.62 -5.59
C TYR A 238 -6.45 -2.64 -4.45
N ALA A 239 -6.70 -3.45 -3.42
CA ALA A 239 -5.80 -3.59 -2.30
C ALA A 239 -4.44 -4.14 -2.76
N PHE A 240 -4.41 -5.15 -3.64
CA PHE A 240 -3.19 -5.67 -4.25
C PHE A 240 -2.42 -4.58 -5.00
N LEU A 241 -3.06 -3.92 -5.98
CA LEU A 241 -2.44 -2.85 -6.79
C LEU A 241 -1.90 -1.71 -5.92
N LEU A 242 -2.64 -1.34 -4.88
CA LEU A 242 -2.23 -0.31 -3.94
C LEU A 242 -0.99 -0.74 -3.15
N CYS A 243 -0.93 -1.99 -2.67
CA CYS A 243 0.25 -2.51 -1.98
C CYS A 243 1.49 -2.51 -2.87
N THR A 244 1.35 -2.98 -4.11
CA THR A 244 2.45 -3.08 -5.07
C THR A 244 3.00 -1.70 -5.45
N LYS A 245 2.12 -0.69 -5.57
CA LYS A 245 2.52 0.68 -5.91
C LYS A 245 2.96 1.52 -4.69
N SER A 246 2.75 1.05 -3.47
CA SER A 246 2.96 1.89 -2.29
C SER A 246 4.42 2.35 -2.18
N PRO A 247 4.66 3.64 -1.86
CA PRO A 247 6.02 4.15 -1.70
C PRO A 247 6.71 3.43 -0.53
N SER A 248 8.03 3.25 -0.63
CA SER A 248 8.84 2.81 0.51
C SER A 248 8.80 3.86 1.63
N TRP A 249 8.72 3.37 2.86
CA TRP A 249 8.73 4.17 4.09
C TRP A 249 10.08 4.19 4.78
N ASP A 250 11.09 3.57 4.17
CA ASP A 250 12.46 3.43 4.71
C ASP A 250 13.06 4.79 5.03
N GLY A 251 12.74 5.83 4.25
CA GLY A 251 13.21 7.18 4.53
C GLY A 251 12.70 7.73 5.87
N THR A 252 11.45 7.44 6.26
CA THR A 252 10.92 7.93 7.55
C THR A 252 11.48 7.10 8.70
N ARG A 253 11.61 5.78 8.50
CA ARG A 253 12.21 4.86 9.47
C ARG A 253 13.66 5.21 9.75
N LYS A 254 14.49 5.40 8.72
CA LYS A 254 15.91 5.79 8.86
C LYS A 254 16.09 7.08 9.65
N VAL A 255 15.21 8.06 9.47
CA VAL A 255 15.26 9.31 10.26
C VAL A 255 14.88 9.06 11.71
N TRP A 256 13.95 8.15 12.00
CA TRP A 256 13.66 7.74 13.37
C TRP A 256 14.82 6.98 14.01
N GLU A 257 15.42 6.02 13.29
CA GLU A 257 16.59 5.27 13.75
C GLU A 257 17.77 6.20 14.08
N GLY A 258 18.01 7.21 13.25
CA GLY A 258 19.03 8.23 13.52
C GLY A 258 18.75 9.10 14.76
N GLU A 259 17.49 9.40 15.09
CA GLU A 259 17.16 10.15 16.32
C GLU A 259 17.16 9.26 17.56
N LEU A 260 16.75 7.99 17.42
CA LEU A 260 16.69 7.02 18.52
C LEU A 260 18.07 6.46 18.88
N GLY A 261 19.01 6.46 17.94
CA GLY A 261 20.37 5.94 18.12
C GLY A 261 20.49 4.42 17.94
N PHE A 262 19.46 3.76 17.43
CA PHE A 262 19.47 2.32 17.14
C PHE A 262 18.53 1.97 15.97
N SER A 263 18.77 0.81 15.36
CA SER A 263 17.96 0.29 14.25
C SER A 263 16.64 -0.31 14.75
N LEU A 264 15.54 0.02 14.08
CA LEU A 264 14.22 -0.54 14.40
C LEU A 264 14.08 -1.88 13.68
N LEU A 265 13.41 -2.85 14.29
CA LEU A 265 12.99 -4.08 13.60
C LEU A 265 11.77 -3.81 12.70
N GLU A 266 11.56 -4.65 11.67
CA GLU A 266 10.37 -4.56 10.81
C GLU A 266 9.07 -4.66 11.61
N GLU A 267 9.04 -5.54 12.61
CA GLU A 267 7.87 -5.75 13.47
C GLU A 267 7.58 -4.53 14.35
N GLU A 268 8.62 -3.93 14.93
CA GLU A 268 8.52 -2.70 15.74
C GLU A 268 8.02 -1.53 14.89
N TRP A 269 8.56 -1.39 13.67
CA TRP A 269 8.08 -0.38 12.73
C TRP A 269 6.63 -0.64 12.32
N GLY A 270 6.27 -1.90 12.04
CA GLY A 270 4.90 -2.32 11.77
C GLY A 270 3.94 -1.97 12.91
N GLU A 271 4.35 -2.16 14.17
CA GLU A 271 3.57 -1.75 15.34
C GLU A 271 3.44 -0.22 15.43
N ALA A 272 4.52 0.53 15.18
CA ALA A 272 4.49 1.99 15.13
C ALA A 272 3.47 2.48 14.10
N MET A 273 3.44 1.87 12.91
CA MET A 273 2.46 2.19 11.86
C MET A 273 1.03 1.84 12.29
N ALA A 274 0.83 0.66 12.87
CA ALA A 274 -0.48 0.22 13.38
C ALA A 274 -0.98 1.07 14.55
N SER A 275 -0.08 1.68 15.33
CA SER A 275 -0.43 2.58 16.43
C SER A 275 -1.27 3.77 15.94
N THR A 276 -1.07 4.25 14.72
CA THR A 276 -1.79 5.40 14.16
C THR A 276 -3.31 5.19 14.05
N LEU A 277 -3.77 3.93 14.03
CA LEU A 277 -5.18 3.56 14.07
C LEU A 277 -5.66 3.12 15.45
N SER A 278 -4.78 2.44 16.18
CA SER A 278 -5.14 1.73 17.41
C SER A 278 -4.84 2.51 18.68
N SER A 279 -4.27 3.71 18.56
CA SER A 279 -3.88 4.55 19.70
C SER A 279 -5.05 5.09 20.52
N SER A 280 -6.21 5.25 19.89
CA SER A 280 -7.40 5.82 20.54
C SER A 280 -8.68 5.56 19.73
N THR A 281 -9.83 5.56 20.41
CA THR A 281 -11.15 5.63 19.75
C THR A 281 -11.35 6.98 19.05
N ASP A 282 -10.75 8.04 19.59
CA ASP A 282 -10.94 9.38 19.11
C ASP A 282 -10.01 9.72 17.93
N LEU A 283 -10.61 10.34 16.93
CA LEU A 283 -9.97 10.68 15.68
C LEU A 283 -8.87 11.74 15.83
N ARG A 284 -8.96 12.61 16.84
CA ARG A 284 -7.98 13.67 17.07
C ARG A 284 -6.67 13.07 17.58
N SER A 285 -6.76 12.12 18.50
CA SER A 285 -5.64 11.38 19.07
C SER A 285 -5.00 10.44 18.05
N ARG A 286 -5.81 9.77 17.22
CA ARG A 286 -5.29 9.01 16.06
C ARG A 286 -4.53 9.90 15.08
N LEU A 287 -5.05 11.09 14.77
CA LEU A 287 -4.36 12.06 13.91
C LEU A 287 -3.07 12.57 14.54
N VAL A 288 -3.04 12.76 15.87
CA VAL A 288 -1.83 13.12 16.61
C VAL A 288 -0.77 12.04 16.43
N GLN A 289 -1.11 10.77 16.68
CA GLN A 289 -0.17 9.66 16.53
C GLN A 289 0.32 9.52 15.09
N PHE A 290 -0.59 9.61 14.12
CA PHE A 290 -0.27 9.63 12.70
C PHE A 290 0.78 10.70 12.37
N LYS A 291 0.57 11.94 12.83
CA LYS A 291 1.49 13.05 12.59
C LYS A 291 2.84 12.88 13.27
N ILE A 292 2.89 12.22 14.44
CA ILE A 292 4.16 11.90 15.11
C ILE A 292 4.92 10.88 14.29
N VAL A 293 4.33 9.70 14.02
CA VAL A 293 4.99 8.61 13.28
C VAL A 293 5.49 9.07 11.92
N ASN A 294 4.67 9.84 11.19
CA ASN A 294 5.02 10.42 9.89
C ASN A 294 5.88 11.69 9.97
N ARG A 295 6.26 12.11 11.18
CA ARG A 295 7.08 13.29 11.46
C ARG A 295 6.56 14.55 10.77
N ILE A 296 5.26 14.85 10.87
CA ILE A 296 4.62 15.97 10.14
C ILE A 296 4.79 17.31 10.88
N TYR A 297 5.01 17.29 12.19
CA TYR A 297 5.17 18.51 12.98
C TYR A 297 6.41 19.30 12.57
N TRP A 298 6.26 20.63 12.56
CA TRP A 298 7.37 21.56 12.43
C TRP A 298 8.09 21.66 13.77
N THR A 299 9.35 21.24 13.77
CA THR A 299 10.27 21.37 14.91
C THR A 299 11.28 22.49 14.63
N PRO A 300 11.96 23.07 15.63
CA PRO A 300 13.04 24.01 15.44
C PRO A 300 14.10 23.51 14.46
N ALA A 301 14.53 22.24 14.60
CA ALA A 301 15.50 21.63 13.69
C ALA A 301 15.02 21.63 12.23
N LYS A 302 13.72 21.37 11.99
CA LYS A 302 13.15 21.42 10.64
C LYS A 302 13.00 22.83 10.10
N LEU A 303 12.62 23.78 10.96
CA LEU A 303 12.46 25.18 10.56
C LEU A 303 13.81 25.79 10.19
N SER A 304 14.85 25.53 10.99
CA SER A 304 16.23 25.95 10.71
C SER A 304 16.76 25.30 9.42
N ALA A 305 16.59 23.98 9.26
CA ALA A 305 16.97 23.29 8.01
C ALA A 305 16.23 23.83 6.77
N ALA A 306 14.98 24.29 6.93
CA ALA A 306 14.20 24.95 5.88
C ALA A 306 14.51 26.45 5.71
N LYS A 307 15.47 27.00 6.47
CA LYS A 307 15.81 28.43 6.52
C LYS A 307 14.63 29.34 6.90
N LEU A 308 13.67 28.80 7.66
CA LEU A 308 12.49 29.51 8.17
C LEU A 308 12.68 30.02 9.61
N ALA A 309 13.76 29.59 10.28
CA ALA A 309 14.15 30.05 11.61
C ALA A 309 15.67 30.14 11.70
N SER A 310 16.18 31.06 12.51
CA SER A 310 17.63 31.26 12.72
C SER A 310 18.24 30.25 13.69
N SER A 311 17.45 29.66 14.59
CA SER A 311 17.90 28.71 15.60
C SER A 311 17.24 27.35 15.42
N ASP A 312 18.02 26.28 15.61
CA ASP A 312 17.54 24.90 15.65
C ASP A 312 17.28 24.39 17.09
N LYS A 313 17.39 25.27 18.09
CA LYS A 313 17.26 24.92 19.51
C LYS A 313 15.81 24.69 19.93
N CYS A 314 15.62 23.80 20.90
CA CYS A 314 14.32 23.49 21.47
C CYS A 314 13.64 24.72 22.07
N TRP A 315 12.34 24.91 21.81
CA TRP A 315 11.58 26.02 22.38
C TRP A 315 11.39 25.96 23.91
N ARG A 316 11.61 24.77 24.49
CA ARG A 316 11.48 24.53 25.95
C ARG A 316 12.79 24.81 26.67
N CYS A 317 13.79 23.96 26.48
CA CYS A 317 15.05 24.09 27.20
C CYS A 317 16.01 25.15 26.62
N GLY A 318 15.82 25.60 25.38
CA GLY A 318 16.69 26.61 24.74
C GLY A 318 18.15 26.19 24.57
N SER A 319 18.51 24.91 24.81
CA SER A 319 19.89 24.42 24.81
C SER A 319 20.14 23.41 23.70
N GLU A 320 19.47 22.26 23.74
CA GLU A 320 19.61 21.17 22.78
C GLU A 320 18.87 21.43 21.46
N LYS A 321 19.28 20.69 20.42
CA LYS A 321 18.62 20.69 19.12
C LYS A 321 17.19 20.19 19.23
N GLY A 322 16.22 20.99 18.77
CA GLY A 322 14.80 20.70 18.76
C GLY A 322 14.43 19.66 17.70
N THR A 323 14.86 18.41 17.88
CA THR A 323 14.39 17.25 17.11
C THR A 323 13.01 16.82 17.56
N LEU A 324 12.30 16.01 16.76
CA LEU A 324 10.95 15.58 17.15
C LEU A 324 10.99 14.69 18.40
N LEU A 325 11.96 13.78 18.48
CA LEU A 325 12.17 12.95 19.66
C LEU A 325 12.48 13.79 20.90
N HIS A 326 13.41 14.75 20.81
CA HIS A 326 13.76 15.63 21.93
C HIS A 326 12.53 16.40 22.42
N MET A 327 11.78 17.00 21.50
CA MET A 327 10.62 17.82 21.83
C MET A 327 9.42 17.06 22.42
N ILE A 328 9.33 15.75 22.21
CA ILE A 328 8.24 14.92 22.76
C ILE A 328 8.71 14.18 24.02
N TRP A 329 9.96 13.75 24.09
CA TRP A 329 10.47 12.86 25.13
C TRP A 329 11.79 13.34 25.75
N GLY A 330 12.80 13.64 24.94
CA GLY A 330 14.17 13.85 25.42
C GLY A 330 14.41 15.15 26.22
N CYS A 331 13.52 16.14 26.11
CA CYS A 331 13.71 17.45 26.74
C CYS A 331 13.72 17.35 28.27
N VAL A 332 14.72 17.98 28.91
CA VAL A 332 14.85 18.02 30.38
C VAL A 332 13.61 18.58 31.08
N GLU A 333 13.01 19.63 30.51
CA GLU A 333 11.78 20.25 31.02
C GLU A 333 10.57 19.30 30.99
N LEU A 334 10.56 18.32 30.09
CA LEU A 334 9.47 17.34 29.97
C LEU A 334 9.67 16.10 30.86
N LYS A 335 10.86 15.89 31.43
CA LYS A 335 11.16 14.69 32.22
C LYS A 335 10.24 14.54 33.43
N GLY A 336 9.98 15.62 34.17
CA GLY A 336 9.08 15.60 35.33
C GLY A 336 7.64 15.22 34.95
N PHE A 337 7.14 15.75 33.84
CA PHE A 337 5.81 15.43 33.32
C PHE A 337 5.69 13.94 32.95
N TRP A 338 6.66 13.39 32.22
CA TRP A 338 6.68 11.97 31.87
C TRP A 338 6.86 11.08 33.09
N ALA A 339 7.72 11.45 34.05
CA ALA A 339 7.94 10.67 35.26
C ALA A 339 6.65 10.46 36.05
N LEU A 340 5.85 11.52 36.25
CA LEU A 340 4.56 11.42 36.95
C LEU A 340 3.58 10.51 36.21
N ILE A 341 3.50 10.61 34.89
CA ILE A 341 2.60 9.76 34.09
C ILE A 341 3.07 8.30 34.11
N CYS A 342 4.36 8.05 33.90
CA CYS A 342 4.91 6.70 33.91
C CYS A 342 4.77 6.04 35.28
N GLN A 343 4.96 6.80 36.36
CA GLN A 343 4.72 6.32 37.72
C GLN A 343 3.25 5.92 37.92
N PHE A 344 2.31 6.78 37.56
CA PHE A 344 0.88 6.47 37.62
C PHE A 344 0.52 5.19 36.83
N LEU A 345 1.06 5.04 35.63
CA LEU A 345 0.80 3.85 34.80
C LEU A 345 1.46 2.58 35.37
N LYS A 346 2.63 2.72 36.00
CA LYS A 346 3.31 1.62 36.68
C LYS A 346 2.50 1.13 37.88
N ASP A 347 1.98 2.05 38.69
CA ASP A 347 1.18 1.71 39.87
C ASP A 347 -0.16 1.07 39.48
N LEU A 348 -0.78 1.54 38.40
CA LEU A 348 -2.08 1.02 37.93
C LEU A 348 -1.97 -0.32 37.18
N VAL A 349 -0.97 -0.45 36.31
CA VAL A 349 -0.90 -1.52 35.31
C VAL A 349 0.22 -2.52 35.59
N GLY A 350 1.19 -2.16 36.44
CA GLY A 350 2.38 -2.97 36.76
C GLY A 350 3.45 -2.95 35.65
N LEU A 351 3.27 -2.15 34.59
CA LEU A 351 4.17 -2.07 33.45
C LEU A 351 5.04 -0.82 33.53
N ASP A 352 6.36 -1.00 33.55
CA ASP A 352 7.30 0.11 33.49
C ASP A 352 7.55 0.56 32.04
N VAL A 353 6.91 1.68 31.67
CA VAL A 353 7.07 2.34 30.37
C VAL A 353 8.08 3.51 30.41
N GLY A 354 8.57 3.87 31.60
CA GLY A 354 9.32 5.11 31.84
C GLY A 354 10.67 5.20 31.15
N ASN A 355 11.25 4.07 30.74
CA ASN A 355 12.55 4.02 30.06
C ASN A 355 12.46 3.69 28.57
N LYS A 356 11.24 3.59 28.01
CA LYS A 356 11.02 3.11 26.64
C LYS A 356 10.51 4.25 25.74
N PRO A 357 11.39 5.02 25.07
CA PRO A 357 10.98 6.09 24.16
C PRO A 357 10.08 5.57 23.03
N LEU A 358 10.28 4.33 22.59
CA LEU A 358 9.44 3.66 21.59
C LEU A 358 7.97 3.53 22.02
N ALA A 359 7.72 3.17 23.27
CA ALA A 359 6.37 3.08 23.81
C ALA A 359 5.72 4.46 23.93
N CYS A 360 6.44 5.40 24.55
CA CYS A 360 5.92 6.73 24.83
C CYS A 360 5.68 7.56 23.55
N VAL A 361 6.58 7.48 22.57
CA VAL A 361 6.51 8.26 21.33
C VAL A 361 5.79 7.49 20.22
N LEU A 362 6.29 6.31 19.84
CA LEU A 362 5.81 5.55 18.68
C LEU A 362 4.69 4.55 19.01
N GLY A 363 4.41 4.29 20.28
CA GLY A 363 3.37 3.35 20.70
C GLY A 363 3.73 1.87 20.47
N VAL A 364 5.03 1.57 20.41
CA VAL A 364 5.60 0.23 20.20
C VAL A 364 5.88 -0.44 21.55
N GLY A 365 5.68 -1.74 21.65
CA GLY A 365 5.97 -2.51 22.87
C GLY A 365 5.01 -2.21 24.02
N VAL A 366 3.82 -1.65 23.73
CA VAL A 366 2.76 -1.40 24.71
C VAL A 366 1.93 -2.68 24.97
N ARG A 367 2.02 -3.65 24.07
CA ARG A 367 1.42 -4.98 24.25
C ARG A 367 2.44 -5.91 24.90
N ASP A 368 2.33 -6.08 26.21
CA ASP A 368 3.00 -7.16 26.93
C ASP A 368 2.08 -8.41 26.90
N PRO A 369 2.57 -9.61 26.56
CA PRO A 369 1.79 -10.85 26.61
C PRO A 369 1.13 -11.12 27.97
N LYS A 370 1.72 -10.61 29.05
CA LYS A 370 1.19 -10.74 30.42
C LYS A 370 0.06 -9.75 30.72
N LEU A 371 -0.18 -8.78 29.83
CA LEU A 371 -1.14 -7.72 30.03
C LEU A 371 -2.49 -8.04 29.39
N SER A 372 -3.57 -7.79 30.12
CA SER A 372 -4.91 -7.90 29.54
C SER A 372 -5.06 -6.94 28.36
N LYS A 373 -5.83 -7.36 27.36
CA LYS A 373 -6.16 -6.55 26.18
C LYS A 373 -6.66 -5.16 26.56
N TRP A 374 -7.45 -5.05 27.61
CA TRP A 374 -8.10 -3.81 28.04
C TRP A 374 -7.14 -2.85 28.73
N LYS A 375 -6.25 -3.37 29.59
CA LYS A 375 -5.13 -2.61 30.16
C LYS A 375 -4.22 -2.05 29.06
N ALA A 376 -3.95 -2.83 28.00
CA ALA A 376 -3.19 -2.33 26.84
C ALA A 376 -3.91 -1.20 26.09
N VAL A 377 -5.25 -1.24 25.98
CA VAL A 377 -6.05 -0.15 25.39
C VAL A 377 -5.94 1.12 26.24
N PHE A 378 -6.11 1.00 27.55
CA PHE A 378 -5.96 2.12 28.48
C PHE A 378 -4.56 2.76 28.39
N LEU A 379 -3.50 1.94 28.42
CA LEU A 379 -2.11 2.43 28.27
C LEU A 379 -1.91 3.22 26.97
N LYS A 380 -2.41 2.70 25.85
CA LYS A 380 -2.32 3.39 24.55
C LYS A 380 -3.03 4.75 24.58
N GLN A 381 -4.21 4.80 25.20
CA GLN A 381 -4.96 6.04 25.37
C GLN A 381 -4.19 7.04 26.25
N ALA A 382 -3.69 6.60 27.41
CA ALA A 382 -2.92 7.40 28.35
C ALA A 382 -1.69 8.06 27.71
N LEU A 383 -0.87 7.27 27.03
CA LEU A 383 0.33 7.74 26.33
C LEU A 383 -0.02 8.69 25.17
N THR A 384 -1.12 8.42 24.46
CA THR A 384 -1.58 9.28 23.37
C THR A 384 -2.13 10.61 23.87
N THR A 385 -2.81 10.62 25.00
CA THR A 385 -3.26 11.83 25.69
C THR A 385 -2.07 12.67 26.13
N ALA A 386 -1.01 12.05 26.68
CA ALA A 386 0.23 12.75 27.05
C ALA A 386 0.85 13.46 25.84
N LYS A 387 1.04 12.74 24.73
CA LYS A 387 1.52 13.30 23.45
C LYS A 387 0.64 14.45 22.96
N ARG A 388 -0.68 14.30 23.02
CA ARG A 388 -1.63 15.33 22.59
C ARG A 388 -1.49 16.61 23.41
N ILE A 389 -1.22 16.51 24.71
CA ILE A 389 -1.04 17.67 25.59
C ILE A 389 0.29 18.36 25.34
N ILE A 390 1.39 17.59 25.22
CA ILE A 390 2.68 18.14 24.81
C ILE A 390 2.57 18.95 23.50
N LEU A 391 1.78 18.44 22.55
CA LEU A 391 1.51 19.11 21.28
C LEU A 391 0.52 20.28 21.36
N ARG A 392 -0.28 20.43 22.42
CA ARG A 392 -1.04 21.66 22.68
C ARG A 392 -0.10 22.79 23.09
N HIS A 393 0.88 22.45 23.94
CA HIS A 393 1.92 23.36 24.41
C HIS A 393 3.14 23.38 23.46
N TRP A 394 2.95 23.03 22.18
CA TRP A 394 4.07 22.69 21.29
C TRP A 394 5.14 23.77 21.22
N ARG A 395 4.75 25.04 21.12
CA ARG A 395 5.63 26.23 20.97
C ARG A 395 5.92 26.99 22.26
N GLN A 396 5.52 26.46 23.41
CA GLN A 396 5.69 27.13 24.70
C GLN A 396 7.00 26.68 25.36
N SER A 397 7.59 27.57 26.16
CA SER A 397 8.76 27.26 26.98
C SER A 397 8.42 26.30 28.12
N GLU A 398 7.28 26.51 28.76
CA GLU A 398 6.83 25.75 29.93
C GLU A 398 6.27 24.37 29.58
N ALA A 399 6.69 23.36 30.36
CA ALA A 399 6.17 22.00 30.29
C ALA A 399 4.68 21.93 30.68
N PRO A 400 3.89 21.02 30.08
CA PRO A 400 2.51 20.84 30.50
C PRO A 400 2.40 20.32 31.94
N ALA A 401 1.32 20.69 32.61
CA ALA A 401 1.04 20.21 33.97
C ALA A 401 0.46 18.77 33.96
N TYR A 402 0.90 17.93 34.90
CA TYR A 402 0.32 16.60 35.11
C TYR A 402 -1.19 16.64 35.36
N ARG A 403 -1.67 17.66 36.10
CA ARG A 403 -3.10 17.87 36.36
C ARG A 403 -3.91 18.04 35.08
N GLU A 404 -3.38 18.71 34.06
CA GLU A 404 -4.07 18.83 32.76
C GLU A 404 -4.22 17.46 32.11
N TRP A 405 -3.16 16.63 32.14
CA TRP A 405 -3.22 15.27 31.63
C TRP A 405 -4.26 14.41 32.32
N PHE A 406 -4.31 14.46 33.64
CA PHE A 406 -5.30 13.72 34.41
C PHE A 406 -6.74 14.16 34.09
N LEU A 407 -6.98 15.47 34.00
CA LEU A 407 -8.30 16.02 33.63
C LEU A 407 -8.72 15.59 32.22
N VAL A 408 -7.82 15.64 31.24
CA VAL A 408 -8.14 15.21 29.87
C VAL A 408 -8.38 13.69 29.80
N MET A 409 -7.71 12.90 30.64
CA MET A 409 -8.03 11.47 30.78
C MET A 409 -9.43 11.26 31.33
N ALA A 410 -9.82 11.97 32.39
CA ALA A 410 -11.17 11.90 32.96
C ALA A 410 -12.25 12.36 31.96
N GLU A 411 -12.01 13.45 31.23
CA GLU A 411 -12.88 13.89 30.14
C GLU A 411 -13.02 12.82 29.06
N THR A 412 -11.92 12.17 28.69
CA THR A 412 -11.93 11.10 27.67
C THR A 412 -12.77 9.91 28.16
N ALA A 413 -12.62 9.51 29.41
CA ALA A 413 -13.43 8.47 30.04
C ALA A 413 -14.92 8.80 29.97
N ALA A 414 -15.30 10.03 30.36
CA ALA A 414 -16.68 10.48 30.32
C ALA A 414 -17.28 10.41 28.89
N HIS A 415 -16.54 10.88 27.89
CA HIS A 415 -16.98 10.79 26.48
C HIS A 415 -17.09 9.35 26.00
N GLU A 416 -16.12 8.48 26.30
CA GLU A 416 -16.16 7.08 25.91
C GLU A 416 -17.32 6.32 26.57
N ARG A 417 -17.60 6.60 27.84
CA ARG A 417 -18.75 6.04 28.56
C ARG A 417 -20.07 6.35 27.84
N VAL A 418 -20.27 7.60 27.42
CA VAL A 418 -21.46 8.01 26.66
C VAL A 418 -21.54 7.28 25.32
N ILE A 419 -20.44 7.23 24.55
CA ILE A 419 -20.40 6.57 23.25
C ILE A 419 -20.69 5.07 23.38
N LEU A 420 -20.13 4.40 24.38
CA LEU A 420 -20.30 2.96 24.60
C LEU A 420 -21.68 2.64 25.18
N LYS A 421 -22.26 3.52 25.99
CA LYS A 421 -23.66 3.44 26.42
C LYS A 421 -24.61 3.45 25.24
N LEU A 422 -24.45 4.40 24.31
CA LEU A 422 -25.25 4.51 23.09
C LEU A 422 -25.11 3.28 22.18
N LYS A 423 -23.99 2.56 22.26
CA LYS A 423 -23.73 1.33 21.50
C LYS A 423 -24.09 0.04 22.24
N ASN A 424 -24.69 0.14 23.43
CA ASN A 424 -24.99 -0.97 24.32
C ASN A 424 -23.76 -1.85 24.66
N LYS A 425 -22.62 -1.21 24.95
CA LYS A 425 -21.31 -1.85 25.22
C LYS A 425 -20.65 -1.30 26.49
N LEU A 426 -21.44 -1.05 27.53
CA LEU A 426 -20.93 -0.52 28.81
C LEU A 426 -19.97 -1.50 29.50
N ASP A 427 -20.14 -2.80 29.32
CA ASP A 427 -19.22 -3.82 29.84
C ASP A 427 -17.77 -3.61 29.33
N LEU A 428 -17.61 -3.08 28.11
CA LEU A 428 -16.29 -2.76 27.56
C LEU A 428 -15.67 -1.53 28.22
N PHE A 429 -16.50 -0.59 28.68
CA PHE A 429 -16.02 0.60 29.40
C PHE A 429 -15.41 0.18 30.73
N GLU A 430 -16.15 -0.58 31.55
CA GLU A 430 -15.71 -1.07 32.87
C GLU A 430 -14.49 -2.01 32.81
N LYS A 431 -14.23 -2.62 31.64
CA LYS A 431 -13.02 -3.43 31.44
C LYS A 431 -11.77 -2.58 31.19
N VAL A 432 -11.94 -1.39 30.60
CA VAL A 432 -10.85 -0.51 30.15
C VAL A 432 -10.52 0.57 31.18
N TRP A 433 -11.55 1.18 31.77
CA TRP A 433 -11.48 2.25 32.76
C TRP A 433 -11.78 1.70 34.14
#